data_AF-A0A2N2Q8T4-F1
#
_entry.id   AF-A0A2N2Q8T4-F1
#
_cell.length_a   1.000
_cell.length_b   1.000
_cell.length_c   1.000
_cell.angle_alpha   90.00
_cell.angle_beta   90.00
_cell.angle_gamma   90.00
#
_symmetry.space_group_name_H-M   'P 1'
#
loop_
_entity.id
_entity.type
_entity.pdbx_description
1 polymer ?
#
loop_
_entity_poly.entity_id
_entity_poly.type
_entity_poly.pdbx_seq_one_letter_code
_entity_poly.pdbx_strand_id
1 'polypeptide(L)' 'MENRTARLTVLIDPRKKALFDQICAQQDLTPSQVVRRLVRQYMVDNAGNIELPDWLIRGTQRADDSE' A
#
# COMPACT_ATOMS: atom_id res chain seq x y z
N MET A 1 13.35 16.33 -14.30
CA MET A 1 13.55 15.10 -13.50
C MET A 1 12.29 14.88 -12.68
N GLU A 2 11.42 13.97 -13.12
CA GLU A 2 10.20 13.66 -12.38
C GLU A 2 10.55 12.90 -11.09
N ASN A 3 10.28 13.52 -9.93
CA ASN A 3 10.35 12.87 -8.62
C ASN A 3 9.19 11.86 -8.49
N ARG A 4 9.28 10.72 -9.18
CA ARG A 4 8.23 9.68 -9.17
C ARG A 4 8.10 8.93 -7.84
N THR A 5 9.06 9.08 -6.93
CA THR A 5 9.09 8.34 -5.67
C THR A 5 9.47 9.25 -4.50
N ALA A 6 8.61 9.29 -3.49
CA ALA A 6 8.88 9.91 -2.19
C ALA A 6 9.08 8.81 -1.13
N ARG A 7 9.96 9.06 -0.14
CA ARG A 7 10.20 8.15 0.98
C ARG A 7 9.25 8.49 2.14
N LEU A 8 8.48 7.51 2.60
CA LEU A 8 7.67 7.59 3.82
C LEU A 8 8.36 6.74 4.90
N THR A 9 8.73 7.35 6.03
CA THR A 9 9.29 6.65 7.20
C THR A 9 8.25 6.62 8.30
N VAL A 10 7.92 5.43 8.80
CA VAL A 10 6.96 5.23 9.89
C VAL A 10 7.65 4.46 11.01
N LEU A 11 7.54 4.97 12.24
CA LEU A 11 7.97 4.23 13.42
C LEU A 11 6.87 3.27 13.84
N ILE A 12 7.21 1.99 13.97
CA ILE A 12 6.30 0.96 14.44
C ILE A 12 6.97 0.15 15.56
N ASP A 13 6.15 -0.40 16.44
CA ASP A 13 6.62 -1.30 17.49
C ASP A 13 7.40 -2.50 16.90
N PRO A 14 8.55 -2.89 17.48
CA PRO A 14 9.38 -3.96 16.93
C PRO A 14 8.69 -5.32 16.90
N ARG A 15 7.78 -5.63 17.84
CA ARG A 15 7.03 -6.88 17.84
C ARG A 15 6.02 -6.91 16.70
N LYS A 16 5.33 -5.78 16.46
CA LYS A 16 4.42 -5.64 15.31
C LYS A 16 5.18 -5.74 13.99
N LYS A 17 6.36 -5.13 13.88
CA LYS A 17 7.21 -5.24 12.69
C LYS A 17 7.57 -6.70 12.40
N ALA A 18 8.03 -7.45 13.41
CA ALA A 18 8.43 -8.84 13.23
C ALA A 18 7.27 -9.70 12.75
N LEU A 19 6.08 -9.53 13.35
CA LEU A 19 4.88 -10.24 12.91
C LEU A 19 4.46 -9.85 11.49
N PHE A 20 4.50 -8.56 11.16
CA PHE A 20 4.17 -8.07 9.83
C PHE A 20 5.11 -8.65 8.77
N ASP A 21 6.41 -8.66 9.02
CA ASP A 21 7.42 -9.23 8.12
C ASP A 21 7.20 -10.74 7.93
N GLN A 22 6.83 -11.46 8.99
CA GLN A 22 6.52 -12.89 8.91
C GLN A 22 5.29 -13.17 8.05
N ILE A 23 4.21 -12.39 8.24
CA ILE A 23 2.98 -12.51 7.42
C ILE A 23 3.29 -12.20 5.95
N CYS A 24 4.06 -11.15 5.70
CA CYS A 24 4.48 -10.79 4.33
C CYS A 24 5.29 -11.92 3.69
N ALA A 25 6.25 -12.50 4.42
CA ALA A 25 7.08 -13.60 3.93
C ALA A 25 6.27 -14.88 3.62
N GLN A 26 5.23 -15.19 4.41
CA GLN A 26 4.34 -16.33 4.15
C GLN A 26 3.53 -16.18 2.86
N GLN A 27 3.31 -14.96 2.41
CA GLN A 27 2.54 -14.65 1.20
C GLN A 27 3.43 -14.30 0.00
N ASP A 28 4.75 -14.47 0.13
CA ASP A 28 5.75 -14.06 -0.87
C ASP A 28 5.65 -12.57 -1.26
N LEU A 29 5.31 -11.74 -0.28
CA LEU A 29 5.18 -10.29 -0.44
C LEU A 29 6.26 -9.56 0.36
N THR A 30 6.65 -8.38 -0.13
CA THR A 30 7.49 -7.46 0.62
C THR A 30 6.65 -6.51 1.47
N PRO A 31 7.12 -6.12 2.67
CA PRO A 31 6.46 -5.12 3.51
C PRO A 31 6.06 -3.85 2.75
N SER A 32 6.93 -3.36 1.86
CA SER A 32 6.66 -2.17 1.05
C SER A 32 5.55 -2.36 0.00
N GLN A 33 5.36 -3.56 -0.55
CA GLN A 33 4.23 -3.84 -1.44
C GLN A 33 2.92 -3.79 -0.66
N VAL A 34 2.88 -4.42 0.52
CA VAL A 34 1.69 -4.43 1.38
C VAL A 34 1.36 -3.01 1.86
N VAL A 35 2.33 -2.26 2.37
CA VAL A 35 2.11 -0.86 2.81
C VAL A 35 1.59 0.02 1.67
N ARG A 36 2.11 -0.14 0.43
CA ARG A 36 1.61 0.63 -0.72
C ARG A 36 0.15 0.30 -1.05
N ARG A 37 -0.24 -0.98 -0.97
CA ARG A 37 -1.64 -1.42 -1.14
C ARG A 37 -2.53 -0.82 -0.05
N LEU A 38 -2.10 -0.89 1.21
CA LEU A 38 -2.83 -0.33 2.35
C LEU A 38 -3.01 1.19 2.22
N VAL A 39 -1.97 1.93 1.84
CA VAL A 39 -2.06 3.39 1.61
C VAL A 39 -3.06 3.70 0.50
N ARG A 40 -2.98 2.99 -0.63
CA ARG A 40 -3.93 3.18 -1.74
C ARG A 40 -5.36 2.89 -1.30
N GLN A 41 -5.60 1.76 -0.65
CA GLN A 41 -6.93 1.36 -0.20
C GLN A 41 -7.48 2.38 0.80
N TYR A 42 -6.67 2.80 1.77
CA TYR A 42 -7.06 3.82 2.74
C TYR A 42 -7.43 5.16 2.06
N MET A 43 -6.66 5.58 1.05
CA MET A 43 -6.98 6.79 0.28
C MET A 43 -8.31 6.66 -0.46
N VAL A 44 -8.61 5.49 -1.03
CA VAL A 44 -9.87 5.25 -1.74
C VAL A 44 -11.05 5.23 -0.78
N ASP A 45 -10.95 4.47 0.31
CA ASP A 45 -12.01 4.30 1.30
C ASP A 45 -12.33 5.60 2.05
N ASN A 46 -11.34 6.47 2.22
CA ASN A 46 -11.46 7.71 3.01
C ASN A 46 -11.42 8.99 2.14
N ALA A 47 -11.56 8.87 0.82
CA ALA A 47 -11.53 10.02 -0.07
C ALA A 47 -12.64 11.05 0.25
N GLY A 48 -13.79 10.59 0.76
CA GLY A 48 -14.92 11.48 1.05
C GLY A 48 -15.33 12.28 -0.18
N ASN A 49 -15.14 13.60 -0.13
CA ASN A 49 -15.43 14.53 -1.23
C ASN A 49 -14.20 14.84 -2.11
N ILE A 50 -13.06 14.17 -1.90
CA ILE A 50 -11.86 14.35 -2.72
C ILE A 50 -12.05 13.57 -4.02
N GLU A 51 -12.03 14.27 -5.15
CA GLU A 51 -11.99 13.62 -6.46
C GLU A 51 -10.70 12.82 -6.60
N LEU A 52 -10.84 11.50 -6.67
CA LEU A 52 -9.71 10.60 -6.82
C LEU A 52 -9.29 10.53 -8.28
N PRO A 53 -8.01 10.77 -8.60
CA PRO A 53 -7.54 10.70 -9.97
C PRO A 53 -7.52 9.25 -10.49
N ASP A 54 -7.76 9.07 -11.79
CA ASP A 54 -7.90 7.75 -12.44
C ASP A 54 -6.71 6.80 -12.21
N TRP A 55 -5.49 7.32 -12.07
CA TRP A 55 -4.30 6.51 -11.84
C TRP A 55 -4.31 5.82 -10.46
N LEU A 56 -5.05 6.37 -9.49
CA LEU A 56 -5.23 5.77 -8.17
C LEU A 56 -6.25 4.63 -8.24
N ILE A 57 -7.39 4.88 -8.91
CA ILE A 57 -8.52 3.96 -9.05
C ILE A 57 -8.15 2.72 -9.90
N ARG A 58 -7.53 2.93 -11.07
CA ARG A 58 -7.11 1.83 -11.97
C ARG A 58 -6.07 0.90 -11.34
N GLY A 59 -5.28 1.42 -10.40
CA GLY A 59 -4.29 0.65 -9.68
C GLY A 59 -4.87 -0.28 -8.61
N THR A 60 -6.12 -0.09 -8.19
CA THR A 60 -6.84 -0.99 -7.28
C THR A 60 -7.36 -2.21 -8.03
N GLN A 61 -7.94 -2.03 -9.22
CA GLN A 61 -8.53 -3.13 -10.02
C GLN A 61 -7.51 -4.18 -10.49
N ARG A 62 -6.27 -3.79 -10.81
CA ARG A 62 -5.23 -4.74 -11.26
C ARG A 62 -4.72 -5.69 -10.17
N ALA A 63 -4.99 -5.43 -8.89
CA ALA A 63 -4.53 -6.28 -7.79
C ALA A 63 -5.50 -7.44 -7.49
N ASP A 64 -6.78 -7.31 -7.89
CA ASP A 64 -7.83 -8.33 -7.72
C ASP A 64 -7.98 -9.24 -8.96
N ASP A 65 -7.47 -8.84 -10.13
CA ASP A 65 -7.58 -9.60 -11.40
C ASP A 65 -6.45 -10.67 -11.58
N SER A 66 -5.78 -11.06 -10.49
CA SER A 66 -4.80 -12.15 -10.48
C SER A 66 -5.32 -13.30 -9.62
N GLU A 67 -6.42 -13.91 -10.06
CA GLU A 67 -6.97 -15.17 -9.54
C GLU A 67 -7.24 -16.15 -10.70
#